data_AF-A0A5A9N8V1-F1
#
_entry.id   AF-A0A5A9N8V1-F1
#
_cell.length_a   1.000
_cell.length_b   1.000
_cell.length_c   1.000
_cell.angle_alpha   90.00
_cell.angle_beta   90.00
_cell.angle_gamma   90.00
#
_symmetry.space_group_name_H-M   'P 1'
#
loop_
_entity.id
_entity.type
_entity.pdbx_description
1 polymer ?
#
loop_
_entity_poly.entity_id
_entity_poly.type
_entity_poly.pdbx_seq_one_letter_code
_entity_poly.pdbx_strand_id
1 'polypeptide(L)'
;MNRFKTSKYKNTTPKIPKKDGWIANVRGGSFTSQGNHIKSSCSLVAFNTDQAGGGIVGLSSLNPGPDGKWTVTQIPCHADQVTDLDFSPFDDNLLATCSADETVKVWRVCDAGQDQPGSAEVTLTPGDGRLEIVLFHPAASDLLAVASSKGVQVWDIKRDSALTVLEQHADQIQGLSWKEDGSLLASSCKDKKLRIFDPRAQPSAVQVCESSYLYQLPVLDASFPLNL
;
A
#
# COMPACT_ATOMS: atom_id res chain seq x y z
N MET A 1 -16.86 -40.64 -0.55
CA MET A 1 -17.07 -39.63 -1.61
C MET A 1 -17.24 -38.26 -0.97
N ASN A 2 -16.17 -37.46 -0.89
CA ASN A 2 -16.30 -36.06 -0.46
C ASN A 2 -16.81 -35.26 -1.65
N ARG A 3 -18.13 -35.01 -1.68
CA ARG A 3 -18.75 -34.13 -2.68
C ARG A 3 -18.29 -32.71 -2.36
N PHE A 4 -17.54 -32.08 -3.27
CA PHE A 4 -17.15 -30.67 -3.14
C PHE A 4 -18.40 -29.82 -2.86
N LYS A 5 -18.48 -29.25 -1.64
CA LYS A 5 -19.52 -28.28 -1.29
C LYS A 5 -19.25 -27.03 -2.11
N THR A 6 -20.21 -26.65 -2.94
CA THR A 6 -20.09 -25.42 -3.73
C THR A 6 -20.02 -24.23 -2.78
N SER A 7 -19.12 -23.28 -3.06
CA SER A 7 -18.95 -22.07 -2.26
C SER A 7 -20.29 -21.32 -2.09
N LYS A 8 -20.50 -20.75 -0.90
CA LYS A 8 -21.63 -19.85 -0.64
C LYS A 8 -21.59 -18.57 -1.51
N TYR A 9 -20.44 -18.28 -2.12
CA TYR A 9 -20.19 -17.12 -2.98
C TYR A 9 -20.25 -17.43 -4.48
N LYS A 10 -20.67 -18.63 -4.88
CA LYS A 10 -20.72 -19.05 -6.30
C LYS A 10 -21.55 -18.16 -7.23
N ASN A 11 -22.46 -17.38 -6.65
CA ASN A 11 -23.37 -16.48 -7.36
C ASN A 11 -23.09 -14.99 -7.05
N THR A 12 -21.93 -14.65 -6.50
CA THR A 12 -21.57 -13.25 -6.23
C THR A 12 -21.41 -12.51 -7.56
N THR A 13 -22.17 -11.43 -7.75
CA THR A 13 -22.12 -10.58 -8.95
C THR A 13 -21.79 -9.14 -8.56
N PRO A 14 -20.91 -8.45 -9.29
CA PRO A 14 -20.62 -7.05 -9.03
C PRO A 14 -21.86 -6.19 -9.30
N LYS A 15 -22.14 -5.24 -8.40
CA LYS A 15 -23.13 -4.20 -8.62
C LYS A 15 -22.39 -2.91 -8.95
N ILE A 16 -22.46 -2.51 -10.21
CA ILE A 16 -21.83 -1.27 -10.67
C ILE A 16 -22.78 -0.10 -10.33
N PRO A 17 -22.35 0.90 -9.56
CA PRO A 17 -23.15 2.08 -9.28
C PRO A 17 -23.52 2.81 -10.58
N LYS A 18 -24.67 3.48 -10.57
CA LYS A 18 -25.04 4.43 -11.62
C LYS A 18 -24.12 5.67 -11.55
N LYS A 19 -24.11 6.50 -12.60
CA LYS A 19 -23.18 7.66 -12.73
C LYS A 19 -23.27 8.67 -11.59
N ASP A 20 -24.43 8.80 -10.98
CA ASP A 20 -24.70 9.61 -9.77
C ASP A 20 -24.03 9.05 -8.51
N GLY A 21 -23.56 7.80 -8.54
CA GLY A 21 -22.75 7.19 -7.50
C GLY A 21 -21.24 7.22 -7.77
N TRP A 22 -20.78 7.95 -8.79
CA TRP A 22 -19.37 7.99 -9.18
C TRP A 22 -18.68 9.24 -8.63
N ILE A 23 -17.44 9.08 -8.16
CA ILE A 23 -16.54 10.21 -7.91
C ILE A 23 -16.07 10.73 -9.27
N ALA A 24 -16.75 11.76 -9.78
CA ALA A 24 -16.44 12.37 -11.07
C ALA A 24 -15.30 13.39 -10.96
N ASN A 25 -14.73 13.77 -12.11
CA ASN A 25 -13.64 14.76 -12.23
C ASN A 25 -12.31 14.36 -11.58
N VAL A 26 -12.12 13.07 -11.30
CA VAL A 26 -10.81 12.51 -10.95
C VAL A 26 -9.93 12.50 -12.18
N ARG A 27 -8.80 13.22 -12.14
CA ARG A 27 -7.77 13.13 -13.17
C ARG A 27 -6.75 12.05 -12.79
N GLY A 28 -7.08 10.81 -13.13
CA GLY A 28 -6.18 9.68 -12.94
C GLY A 28 -5.02 9.75 -13.94
N GLY A 29 -3.80 9.74 -13.44
CA GLY A 29 -2.60 9.68 -14.27
C GLY A 29 -2.27 8.26 -14.73
N SER A 30 -1.49 8.15 -15.80
CA SER A 30 -0.82 6.91 -16.19
C SER A 30 0.53 6.85 -15.47
N PHE A 31 0.58 6.16 -14.34
CA PHE A 31 1.77 6.05 -13.52
C PHE A 31 2.54 4.77 -13.84
N THR A 32 3.88 4.87 -13.90
CA THR A 32 4.77 3.71 -14.03
C THR A 32 5.37 3.34 -12.67
N SER A 33 4.52 2.98 -11.70
CA SER A 33 4.97 2.40 -10.42
C SER A 33 4.21 1.11 -10.12
N GLN A 34 4.80 0.28 -9.25
CA GLN A 34 4.20 -0.99 -8.82
C GLN A 34 3.28 -0.83 -7.61
N GLY A 35 3.22 0.39 -7.04
CA GLY A 35 2.37 0.73 -5.91
C GLY A 35 0.89 0.85 -6.27
N ASN A 36 0.08 1.04 -5.25
CA ASN A 36 -1.35 1.26 -5.38
C ASN A 36 -1.62 2.74 -5.69
N HIS A 37 -2.37 3.00 -6.76
CA HIS A 37 -2.73 4.37 -7.15
C HIS A 37 -4.03 4.87 -6.52
N ILE A 38 -4.75 4.00 -5.81
CA ILE A 38 -6.01 4.31 -5.12
C ILE A 38 -6.05 3.50 -3.82
N LYS A 39 -6.34 4.16 -2.69
CA LYS A 39 -6.63 3.52 -1.40
C LYS A 39 -7.80 4.20 -0.73
N SER A 40 -8.38 3.52 0.26
CA SER A 40 -9.46 4.07 1.06
C SER A 40 -9.28 3.76 2.54
N SER A 41 -9.65 4.71 3.39
CA SER A 41 -9.98 4.46 4.79
C SER A 41 -11.49 4.19 4.93
N CYS A 42 -12.04 4.23 6.14
CA CYS A 42 -13.48 4.11 6.35
C CYS A 42 -14.26 5.39 5.98
N SER A 43 -13.58 6.51 5.75
CA SER A 43 -14.18 7.82 5.46
C SER A 43 -13.69 8.45 4.16
N LEU A 44 -12.46 8.15 3.74
CA LEU A 44 -11.77 8.83 2.64
C LEU A 44 -11.30 7.85 1.56
N VAL A 45 -11.13 8.40 0.35
CA VAL A 45 -10.43 7.78 -0.77
C VAL A 45 -9.29 8.69 -1.17
N ALA A 46 -8.10 8.13 -1.25
CA ALA A 46 -6.89 8.77 -1.74
C ALA A 46 -6.48 8.17 -3.08
N PHE A 47 -6.04 9.01 -4.01
CA PHE A 47 -5.61 8.56 -5.32
C PHE A 47 -4.55 9.48 -5.93
N ASN A 48 -3.65 8.92 -6.73
CA ASN A 48 -2.64 9.71 -7.43
C ASN A 48 -3.29 10.56 -8.53
N THR A 49 -2.83 11.80 -8.69
CA THR A 49 -3.35 12.73 -9.72
C THR A 49 -2.32 13.00 -10.80
N ASP A 50 -2.78 13.26 -12.03
CA ASP A 50 -1.91 13.52 -13.19
C ASP A 50 -1.27 14.92 -13.23
N GLN A 51 -1.49 15.74 -12.21
CA GLN A 51 -1.11 17.14 -12.20
C GLN A 51 0.39 17.33 -11.86
N ALA A 52 1.04 18.24 -12.59
CA ALA A 52 2.33 18.87 -12.27
C ALA A 52 3.38 17.95 -11.62
N GLY A 53 4.01 17.08 -12.41
CA GLY A 53 5.15 16.26 -11.96
C GLY A 53 4.78 15.04 -11.10
N GLY A 54 3.49 14.79 -10.83
CA GLY A 54 3.02 13.56 -10.17
C GLY A 54 3.19 13.53 -8.65
N GLY A 55 3.63 14.63 -8.04
CA GLY A 55 3.81 14.76 -6.59
C GLY A 55 2.53 15.08 -5.79
N ILE A 56 1.37 15.05 -6.44
CA ILE A 56 0.08 15.47 -5.86
C ILE A 56 -0.85 14.26 -5.68
N VAL A 57 -1.39 14.12 -4.46
CA VAL A 57 -2.44 13.15 -4.12
C VAL A 57 -3.79 13.86 -4.04
N GLY A 58 -4.81 13.26 -4.65
CA GLY A 58 -6.19 13.66 -4.56
C GLY A 58 -6.89 12.92 -3.43
N LEU A 59 -7.78 13.60 -2.73
CA LEU A 59 -8.59 13.07 -1.64
C LEU A 59 -10.06 13.37 -1.88
N SER A 60 -10.92 12.41 -1.59
CA SER A 60 -12.37 12.57 -1.62
C SER A 60 -13.01 11.81 -0.48
N SER A 61 -14.14 12.30 0.02
CA SER A 61 -14.97 11.53 0.97
C SER A 61 -15.60 10.33 0.26
N LEU A 62 -15.81 9.22 0.98
CA LEU A 62 -16.50 8.05 0.40
C LEU A 62 -17.95 8.36 0.00
N ASN A 63 -18.60 9.23 0.77
CA ASN A 63 -19.98 9.63 0.55
C ASN A 63 -20.04 11.04 -0.07
N PRO A 64 -21.05 11.31 -0.91
CA PRO A 64 -21.27 12.65 -1.42
C PRO A 64 -21.68 13.59 -0.29
N GLY A 65 -21.41 14.89 -0.49
CA GLY A 65 -21.90 15.93 0.41
C GLY A 65 -23.43 16.05 0.38
N PRO A 66 -24.00 16.93 1.22
CA PRO A 66 -25.46 17.15 1.29
C PRO A 66 -26.09 17.59 -0.05
N ASP A 67 -25.29 18.13 -0.97
CA ASP A 67 -25.69 18.54 -2.32
C ASP A 67 -25.65 17.40 -3.35
N GLY A 68 -25.31 16.18 -2.90
CA GLY A 68 -25.18 14.98 -3.74
C GLY A 68 -23.90 14.94 -4.58
N LYS A 69 -22.92 15.82 -4.31
CA LYS A 69 -21.66 15.87 -5.07
C LYS A 69 -20.48 15.42 -4.23
N TRP A 70 -19.51 14.80 -4.88
CA TRP A 70 -18.21 14.53 -4.28
C TRP A 70 -17.32 15.76 -4.39
N THR A 71 -16.74 16.16 -3.27
CA THR A 71 -15.65 17.12 -3.24
C THR A 71 -14.34 16.38 -3.37
N VAL A 72 -13.44 16.92 -4.20
CA VAL A 72 -12.06 16.44 -4.34
C VAL A 72 -11.13 17.56 -3.91
N THR A 73 -10.32 17.29 -2.89
CA THR A 73 -9.18 18.12 -2.50
C THR A 73 -7.89 17.52 -2.99
N GLN A 74 -6.83 18.33 -3.04
CA GLN A 74 -5.50 17.90 -3.44
C GLN A 74 -4.48 18.30 -2.40
N ILE A 75 -3.49 17.45 -2.17
CA ILE A 75 -2.35 17.72 -1.31
C ILE A 75 -1.08 17.66 -2.17
N PRO A 76 -0.28 18.73 -2.24
CA PRO A 76 1.05 18.68 -2.82
C PRO A 76 1.98 17.96 -1.85
N CYS A 77 2.12 16.64 -2.05
CA CYS A 77 2.82 15.79 -1.10
C CYS A 77 4.34 15.83 -1.28
N HIS A 78 4.79 15.69 -2.52
CA HIS A 78 6.17 15.35 -2.87
C HIS A 78 6.72 16.25 -3.98
N ALA A 79 8.05 16.34 -4.05
CA ALA A 79 8.73 17.10 -5.10
C ALA A 79 8.80 16.36 -6.44
N ASP A 80 8.55 15.05 -6.41
CA ASP A 80 8.52 14.14 -7.56
C ASP A 80 7.35 13.14 -7.41
N GLN A 81 7.18 12.26 -8.39
CA GLN A 81 6.09 11.31 -8.53
C GLN A 81 5.84 10.50 -7.24
N VAL A 82 4.61 10.60 -6.70
CA VAL A 82 4.12 9.68 -5.67
C VAL A 82 3.97 8.28 -6.29
N THR A 83 4.65 7.30 -5.71
CA THR A 83 4.73 5.93 -6.24
C THR A 83 3.76 4.97 -5.58
N ASP A 84 3.47 5.17 -4.31
CA ASP A 84 2.50 4.39 -3.53
C ASP A 84 1.96 5.23 -2.36
N LEU A 85 0.82 4.80 -1.82
CA LEU A 85 0.18 5.39 -0.66
C LEU A 85 -0.60 4.33 0.11
N ASP A 86 -0.79 4.54 1.41
CA ASP A 86 -1.53 3.62 2.27
C ASP A 86 -2.17 4.34 3.46
N PHE A 87 -3.40 3.99 3.79
CA PHE A 87 -4.06 4.51 5.00
C PHE A 87 -3.70 3.65 6.21
N SER A 88 -3.61 4.26 7.38
CA SER A 88 -3.44 3.52 8.63
C SER A 88 -4.69 2.67 8.90
N PRO A 89 -4.53 1.39 9.26
CA PRO A 89 -5.67 0.55 9.66
C PRO A 89 -6.23 0.93 11.05
N PHE A 90 -5.64 1.91 11.74
CA PHE A 90 -6.03 2.34 13.08
C PHE A 90 -6.53 3.79 13.15
N ASP A 91 -6.27 4.59 12.12
CA ASP A 91 -6.66 6.01 12.06
C ASP A 91 -7.05 6.35 10.62
N ASP A 92 -8.35 6.58 10.39
CA ASP A 92 -8.91 6.86 9.07
C ASP A 92 -8.34 8.13 8.41
N ASN A 93 -7.74 9.00 9.23
CA ASN A 93 -7.18 10.28 8.81
C ASN A 93 -5.66 10.24 8.66
N LEU A 94 -5.01 9.09 8.90
CA LEU A 94 -3.56 8.97 8.77
C LEU A 94 -3.20 8.29 7.45
N LEU A 95 -2.56 9.05 6.56
CA LEU A 95 -2.16 8.61 5.22
C LEU A 95 -0.63 8.64 5.10
N ALA A 96 -0.03 7.53 4.70
CA ALA A 96 1.38 7.48 4.30
C ALA A 96 1.49 7.57 2.78
N THR A 97 2.47 8.32 2.30
CA THR A 97 2.83 8.44 0.88
C THR A 97 4.32 8.21 0.70
N CYS A 98 4.74 7.53 -0.36
CA CYS A 98 6.14 7.46 -0.76
C CYS A 98 6.33 7.93 -2.20
N SER A 99 7.54 8.36 -2.53
CA SER A 99 7.82 9.01 -3.81
C SER A 99 9.20 8.67 -4.40
N ALA A 100 9.34 9.01 -5.67
CA ALA A 100 10.62 9.11 -6.37
C ALA A 100 11.55 10.18 -5.78
N ASP A 101 11.05 11.11 -4.96
CA ASP A 101 11.87 12.06 -4.21
C ASP A 101 12.62 11.47 -3.00
N GLU A 102 12.59 10.13 -2.87
CA GLU A 102 13.27 9.33 -1.84
C GLU A 102 12.74 9.52 -0.42
N THR A 103 11.56 10.17 -0.26
CA THR A 103 10.95 10.39 1.05
C THR A 103 9.66 9.60 1.24
N VAL A 104 9.40 9.23 2.49
CA VAL A 104 8.07 8.85 2.97
C VAL A 104 7.51 10.01 3.76
N LYS A 105 6.27 10.39 3.50
CA LYS A 105 5.57 11.43 4.27
C LYS A 105 4.30 10.85 4.87
N VAL A 106 4.05 11.19 6.13
CA VAL A 106 2.83 10.81 6.84
C VAL A 106 1.99 12.06 7.09
N TRP A 107 0.73 12.00 6.70
CA TRP A 107 -0.20 13.11 6.66
C TRP A 107 -1.38 12.82 7.57
N ARG A 108 -1.75 13.81 8.38
CA ARG A 108 -3.04 13.84 9.05
C ARG A 108 -4.04 14.57 8.16
N VAL A 109 -4.70 13.82 7.29
CA VAL A 109 -5.66 14.34 6.31
C VAL A 109 -7.01 14.61 6.97
N CYS A 110 -7.77 15.52 6.39
CA CYS A 110 -9.12 15.84 6.84
C CYS A 110 -10.15 15.53 5.74
N ASP A 111 -11.42 15.66 6.06
CA ASP A 111 -12.49 15.57 5.06
C ASP A 111 -12.22 16.47 3.85
N ALA A 112 -12.56 15.99 2.65
CA ALA A 112 -12.29 16.71 1.40
C ALA A 112 -13.02 18.06 1.27
N GLY A 113 -13.89 18.43 2.21
CA GLY A 113 -14.51 19.76 2.27
C GLY A 113 -13.74 20.77 3.13
N GLN A 114 -12.67 20.33 3.80
CA GLN A 114 -11.86 21.14 4.72
C GLN A 114 -10.50 21.46 4.10
N ASP A 115 -9.85 22.49 4.64
CA ASP A 115 -8.49 22.84 4.25
C ASP A 115 -7.53 21.72 4.69
N GLN A 116 -6.90 21.08 3.70
CA GLN A 116 -5.93 20.03 3.93
C GLN A 116 -4.65 20.59 4.59
N PRO A 117 -3.88 19.77 5.33
CA PRO A 117 -2.66 20.23 5.98
C PRO A 117 -1.63 20.75 4.96
N GLY A 118 -0.99 21.87 5.28
CA GLY A 118 0.06 22.45 4.44
C GLY A 118 1.42 21.72 4.51
N SER A 119 1.60 20.82 5.47
CA SER A 119 2.84 20.05 5.67
C SER A 119 2.55 18.68 6.28
N ALA A 120 3.41 17.71 5.99
CA ALA A 120 3.37 16.38 6.58
C ALA A 120 3.64 16.42 8.10
N GLU A 121 3.02 15.52 8.86
CA GLU A 121 3.27 15.34 10.30
C GLU A 121 4.66 14.72 10.53
N VAL A 122 5.05 13.78 9.66
CA VAL A 122 6.34 13.10 9.68
C VAL A 122 6.91 13.03 8.26
N THR A 123 8.22 13.23 8.13
CA THR A 123 8.97 12.92 6.90
C THR A 123 10.13 11.99 7.25
N LEU A 124 10.15 10.81 6.63
CA LEU A 124 11.22 9.82 6.77
C LEU A 124 12.08 9.81 5.51
N THR A 125 13.39 9.62 5.68
CA THR A 125 14.37 9.55 4.59
C THR A 125 15.10 8.20 4.61
N PRO A 126 14.55 7.15 3.96
CA PRO A 126 15.15 5.82 3.95
C PRO A 126 16.56 5.73 3.34
N GLY A 127 16.94 6.70 2.49
CA GLY A 127 18.28 6.82 1.93
C GLY A 127 18.68 5.70 0.96
N ASP A 128 17.69 5.05 0.32
CA ASP A 128 17.88 3.90 -0.58
C ASP A 128 17.33 4.18 -2.00
N GLY A 129 17.32 5.46 -2.39
CA GLY A 129 16.83 5.90 -3.70
C GLY A 129 15.31 5.99 -3.79
N ARG A 130 14.81 5.98 -5.04
CA ARG A 130 13.37 6.00 -5.37
C ARG A 130 12.63 4.91 -4.60
N LEU A 131 11.58 5.34 -3.88
CA LEU A 131 10.70 4.45 -3.15
C LEU A 131 9.59 3.96 -4.08
N GLU A 132 9.20 2.70 -3.93
CA GLU A 132 8.22 2.04 -4.80
C GLU A 132 6.95 1.64 -4.05
N ILE A 133 7.06 1.29 -2.76
CA ILE A 133 5.96 0.73 -1.96
C ILE A 133 6.03 1.27 -0.53
N VAL A 134 4.88 1.60 0.05
CA VAL A 134 4.72 1.92 1.47
C VAL A 134 3.49 1.20 2.03
N LEU A 135 3.64 0.53 3.17
CA LEU A 135 2.55 -0.22 3.80
C LEU A 135 2.53 0.01 5.31
N PHE A 136 1.37 0.38 5.85
CA PHE A 136 1.15 0.32 7.29
C PHE A 136 1.18 -1.12 7.80
N HIS A 137 1.75 -1.29 8.97
CA HIS A 137 1.72 -2.57 9.66
C HIS A 137 0.30 -2.85 10.17
N PRO A 138 -0.28 -4.04 9.92
CA PRO A 138 -1.69 -4.31 10.21
C PRO A 138 -2.00 -4.46 11.71
N ALA A 139 -0.99 -4.68 12.55
CA ALA A 139 -1.16 -4.94 13.98
C ALA A 139 -0.41 -3.93 14.90
N ALA A 140 0.20 -2.88 14.35
CA ALA A 140 0.97 -1.89 15.13
C ALA A 140 0.86 -0.51 14.47
N SER A 141 0.35 0.48 15.21
CA SER A 141 -0.13 1.76 14.64
C SER A 141 0.93 2.66 14.01
N ASP A 142 2.17 2.53 14.46
CA ASP A 142 3.25 3.47 14.14
C ASP A 142 4.30 2.85 13.21
N LEU A 143 4.06 1.63 12.70
CA LEU A 143 5.04 0.91 11.89
C LEU A 143 4.69 0.96 10.40
N LEU A 144 5.72 1.18 9.58
CA LEU A 144 5.67 1.14 8.13
C LEU A 144 6.68 0.13 7.59
N ALA A 145 6.30 -0.61 6.56
CA ALA A 145 7.26 -1.20 5.64
C ALA A 145 7.42 -0.27 4.44
N VAL A 146 8.67 -0.04 4.05
CA VAL A 146 9.03 0.84 2.93
C VAL A 146 9.96 0.05 2.01
N ALA A 147 9.61 -0.04 0.72
CA ALA A 147 10.47 -0.66 -0.28
C ALA A 147 10.99 0.36 -1.27
N SER A 148 12.30 0.31 -1.51
CA SER A 148 12.93 0.90 -2.69
C SER A 148 12.88 -0.10 -3.85
N SER A 149 13.65 0.15 -4.91
CA SER A 149 13.82 -0.82 -6.00
C SER A 149 14.26 -2.20 -5.50
N LYS A 150 15.17 -2.31 -4.53
CA LYS A 150 15.76 -3.60 -4.10
C LYS A 150 15.79 -3.80 -2.58
N GLY A 151 15.72 -2.73 -1.82
CA GLY A 151 15.73 -2.75 -0.36
C GLY A 151 14.33 -2.74 0.21
N VAL A 152 14.20 -3.33 1.39
CA VAL A 152 13.01 -3.18 2.23
C VAL A 152 13.48 -2.76 3.62
N GLN A 153 12.87 -1.73 4.15
CA GLN A 153 13.12 -1.23 5.49
C GLN A 153 11.83 -1.22 6.30
N VAL A 154 11.93 -1.53 7.58
CA VAL A 154 10.84 -1.40 8.54
C VAL A 154 11.13 -0.18 9.41
N TRP A 155 10.15 0.72 9.49
CA TRP A 155 10.25 2.01 10.15
C TRP A 155 9.24 2.13 11.27
N ASP A 156 9.62 2.86 12.31
CA ASP A 156 8.72 3.45 13.28
C ASP A 156 8.64 4.94 12.97
N ILE A 157 7.43 5.46 12.72
CA ILE A 157 7.21 6.86 12.33
C ILE A 157 7.65 7.85 13.41
N LYS A 158 7.87 7.39 14.66
CA LYS A 158 8.33 8.22 15.78
C LYS A 158 9.86 8.26 15.89
N ARG A 159 10.58 7.54 15.03
CA ARG A 159 12.04 7.45 15.04
C ARG A 159 12.63 7.98 13.74
N ASP A 160 13.80 8.60 13.85
CA ASP A 160 14.53 9.15 12.70
C ASP A 160 15.37 8.10 11.95
N SER A 161 15.28 6.82 12.34
CA SER A 161 16.05 5.73 11.73
C SER A 161 15.22 4.46 11.58
N ALA A 162 15.51 3.68 10.53
CA ALA A 162 14.91 2.36 10.32
C ALA A 162 15.11 1.46 11.56
N LEU A 163 14.08 0.71 11.93
CA LEU A 163 14.18 -0.35 12.93
C LEU A 163 14.97 -1.54 12.43
N THR A 164 14.79 -1.86 11.15
CA THR A 164 15.46 -2.99 10.49
C THR A 164 15.55 -2.71 9.00
N VAL A 165 16.69 -3.05 8.43
CA VAL A 165 16.93 -3.07 6.98
C VAL A 165 17.05 -4.52 6.58
N LEU A 166 16.11 -5.03 5.77
CA LEU A 166 16.08 -6.42 5.35
C LEU A 166 17.16 -6.71 4.30
N GLU A 167 17.48 -7.99 4.11
CA GLU A 167 18.45 -8.40 3.10
C GLU A 167 18.06 -7.84 1.71
N GLN A 168 19.04 -7.31 1.00
CA GLN A 168 18.83 -6.70 -0.30
C GLN A 168 18.43 -7.75 -1.35
N HIS A 169 17.46 -7.40 -2.18
CA HIS A 169 17.03 -8.24 -3.30
C HIS A 169 18.01 -8.12 -4.47
N ALA A 170 18.15 -9.17 -5.27
CA ALA A 170 19.05 -9.16 -6.42
C ALA A 170 18.53 -8.27 -7.57
N ASP A 171 17.22 -8.13 -7.67
CA ASP A 171 16.52 -7.38 -8.72
C ASP A 171 15.32 -6.62 -8.13
N GLN A 172 14.55 -5.96 -8.99
CA GLN A 172 13.46 -5.07 -8.61
C GLN A 172 12.35 -5.80 -7.83
N ILE A 173 12.00 -5.29 -6.66
CA ILE A 173 10.83 -5.68 -5.88
C ILE A 173 9.57 -5.32 -6.67
N GLN A 174 8.64 -6.26 -6.77
CA GLN A 174 7.38 -6.12 -7.52
C GLN A 174 6.16 -6.05 -6.60
N GLY A 175 6.31 -6.42 -5.33
CA GLY A 175 5.24 -6.43 -4.36
C GLY A 175 5.73 -6.70 -2.95
N LEU A 176 4.96 -6.21 -1.99
CA LEU A 176 5.20 -6.36 -0.57
C LEU A 176 3.86 -6.61 0.13
N SER A 177 3.83 -7.44 1.15
CA SER A 177 2.60 -7.73 1.90
C SER A 177 2.90 -8.19 3.31
N TRP A 178 2.26 -7.55 4.29
CA TRP A 178 2.24 -8.03 5.65
C TRP A 178 1.31 -9.23 5.79
N LYS A 179 1.71 -10.21 6.59
CA LYS A 179 0.75 -11.14 7.19
C LYS A 179 -0.17 -10.35 8.10
N GLU A 180 -1.45 -10.72 8.17
CA GLU A 180 -2.49 -9.98 8.90
C GLU A 180 -2.17 -9.76 10.39
N ASP A 181 -1.50 -10.71 11.04
CA ASP A 181 -1.04 -10.56 12.42
C ASP A 181 0.25 -9.72 12.58
N GLY A 182 0.79 -9.20 11.47
CA GLY A 182 2.00 -8.39 11.42
C GLY A 182 3.31 -9.16 11.67
N SER A 183 3.24 -10.46 11.92
CA SER A 183 4.45 -11.22 12.31
C SER A 183 5.45 -11.41 11.17
N LEU A 184 4.98 -11.42 9.92
CA LEU A 184 5.79 -11.73 8.74
C LEU A 184 5.55 -10.71 7.63
N LEU A 185 6.61 -10.45 6.87
CA LEU A 185 6.57 -9.63 5.67
C LEU A 185 6.97 -10.49 4.47
N ALA A 186 6.10 -10.54 3.45
CA ALA A 186 6.38 -11.21 2.20
C ALA A 186 6.79 -10.20 1.13
N SER A 187 7.81 -10.53 0.34
CA SER A 187 8.19 -9.77 -0.85
C SER A 187 8.21 -10.65 -2.09
N SER A 188 7.87 -10.06 -3.23
CA SER A 188 8.06 -10.65 -4.55
C SER A 188 9.06 -9.83 -5.36
N CYS A 189 9.93 -10.51 -6.10
CA CYS A 189 11.02 -9.87 -6.81
C CYS A 189 11.16 -10.42 -8.24
N LYS A 190 11.63 -9.56 -9.15
CA LYS A 190 11.92 -9.89 -10.55
C LYS A 190 13.02 -10.95 -10.71
N ASP A 191 13.80 -11.20 -9.65
CA ASP A 191 14.75 -12.31 -9.54
C ASP A 191 14.08 -13.70 -9.49
N LYS A 192 12.74 -13.74 -9.62
CA LYS A 192 11.89 -14.94 -9.62
C LYS A 192 11.82 -15.65 -8.27
N LYS A 193 12.09 -14.92 -7.18
CA LYS A 193 11.96 -15.43 -5.82
C LYS A 193 10.87 -14.70 -5.04
N LEU A 194 10.18 -15.46 -4.19
CA LEU A 194 9.38 -14.94 -3.09
C LEU A 194 10.18 -15.11 -1.80
N ARG A 195 10.23 -14.08 -0.97
CA ARG A 195 10.91 -14.13 0.33
C ARG A 195 9.92 -13.82 1.43
N ILE A 196 10.05 -14.54 2.53
CA ILE A 196 9.32 -14.29 3.78
C ILE A 196 10.35 -13.86 4.82
N PHE A 197 10.06 -12.78 5.51
CA PHE A 197 10.87 -12.21 6.58
C PHE A 197 10.11 -12.24 7.89
N ASP A 198 10.82 -12.48 8.99
CA ASP A 198 10.41 -12.06 10.33
C ASP A 198 11.30 -10.88 10.73
N PRO A 199 10.84 -9.63 10.51
CA PRO A 199 11.68 -8.44 10.71
C PRO A 199 12.11 -8.22 12.15
N ARG A 200 11.48 -8.90 13.13
CA ARG A 200 11.83 -8.79 14.55
C ARG A 200 12.91 -9.78 14.95
N ALA A 201 13.00 -10.90 14.24
CA ALA A 201 13.98 -11.95 14.54
C ALA A 201 15.32 -11.67 13.85
N GLN A 202 15.31 -11.42 12.53
CA GLN A 202 16.52 -11.19 11.77
C GLN A 202 16.26 -10.46 10.43
N PRO A 203 17.27 -9.77 9.87
CA PRO A 203 17.16 -9.13 8.56
C PRO A 203 17.03 -10.07 7.36
N SER A 204 17.53 -11.31 7.47
CA SER A 204 17.55 -12.27 6.37
C SER A 204 16.23 -13.02 6.23
N ALA A 205 15.93 -13.46 5.02
CA ALA A 205 14.70 -14.21 4.76
C ALA A 205 14.66 -15.51 5.58
N VAL A 206 13.55 -15.74 6.27
CA VAL A 206 13.30 -17.01 6.99
C VAL A 206 12.84 -18.11 6.04
N GLN A 207 12.31 -17.73 4.87
CA GLN A 207 11.94 -18.65 3.80
C GLN A 207 12.11 -17.98 2.44
N VAL A 208 12.64 -18.74 1.48
CA VAL A 208 12.76 -18.32 0.08
C VAL A 208 12.15 -19.40 -0.81
N CYS A 209 11.27 -19.00 -1.72
CA CYS A 209 10.68 -19.87 -2.73
C CYS A 209 11.09 -19.39 -4.12
N GLU A 210 11.56 -20.30 -4.98
CA GLU A 210 12.02 -19.99 -6.33
C GLU A 210 11.08 -20.60 -7.37
N SER A 211 10.84 -19.87 -8.46
CA SER A 211 9.97 -20.30 -9.57
C SER A 211 10.41 -21.62 -10.23
N SER A 212 11.69 -22.00 -10.14
CA SER A 212 12.24 -23.26 -10.68
C SER A 212 11.67 -24.53 -10.03
N TYR A 213 11.07 -24.45 -8.84
CA TYR A 213 10.44 -25.59 -8.16
C TYR A 213 8.92 -25.73 -8.43
N LEU A 214 8.30 -24.75 -9.11
CA LEU A 214 6.85 -24.77 -9.37
C LEU A 214 6.44 -25.78 -10.46
N TYR A 215 7.39 -26.37 -11.19
CA TYR A 215 7.12 -27.44 -12.17
C TYR A 215 7.23 -28.86 -11.58
N GLN A 216 7.52 -29.01 -10.28
CA GLN A 216 7.76 -30.32 -9.65
C GLN A 216 6.92 -30.60 -8.41
N LEU A 217 6.00 -29.70 -8.06
CA LEU A 217 5.03 -29.95 -7.01
C LEU A 217 3.77 -30.59 -7.63
N PRO A 218 3.31 -31.77 -7.18
CA PRO A 218 1.93 -32.15 -7.42
C PRO A 218 1.06 -31.08 -6.75
N VAL A 219 0.05 -30.60 -7.49
CA VAL A 219 -0.94 -29.60 -7.08
C VAL A 219 -1.11 -29.57 -5.55
N LEU A 220 -0.42 -28.64 -4.89
CA LEU A 220 -0.68 -28.32 -3.49
C LEU A 220 -2.02 -27.61 -3.51
N ASP A 221 -3.03 -28.32 -3.05
CA ASP A 221 -4.38 -27.85 -2.84
C ASP A 221 -4.31 -26.51 -2.08
N ALA A 222 -4.65 -25.41 -2.77
CA ALA A 222 -4.68 -24.07 -2.22
C ALA A 222 -5.85 -23.94 -1.25
N SER A 223 -5.72 -24.60 -0.10
CA SER A 223 -6.55 -24.37 1.08
C SER A 223 -5.79 -23.44 2.00
N PHE A 224 -5.93 -22.14 1.76
CA PHE A 224 -5.73 -21.16 2.83
C PHE A 224 -6.84 -21.38 3.86
N PRO A 225 -6.55 -21.76 5.11
CA PRO A 225 -7.56 -21.72 6.15
C PRO A 225 -7.83 -20.25 6.48
N LEU A 226 -8.90 -19.70 5.90
CA LEU A 226 -9.63 -18.58 6.48
C LEU A 226 -10.31 -19.11 7.75
N ASN A 227 -9.64 -18.96 8.90
CA ASN A 227 -10.34 -19.02 10.17
C ASN A 227 -10.90 -17.62 10.46
N LEU A 228 -12.22 -17.51 10.24
CA LEU A 228 -13.10 -16.53 10.89
C LEU A 228 -13.21 -16.85 12.39
#